data_AF-A0A7S2CHX0-F1
#
_entry.id   AF-A0A7S2CHX0-F1
#
_cell.length_a   1.000
_cell.length_b   1.000
_cell.length_c   1.000
_cell.angle_alpha   90.00
_cell.angle_beta   90.00
_cell.angle_gamma   90.00
#
_symmetry.space_group_name_H-M   'P 1'
#
loop_
_entity.id
_entity.type
_entity.pdbx_description
1 polymer ?
#
loop_
_entity_poly.entity_id
_entity_poly.type
_entity_poly.pdbx_seq_one_letter_code
_entity_poly.pdbx_strand_id
1 'polypeptide(L)'
;DANEVFGANTGSQWPNEYAQWPPQFAPTACLGYGRDAHISIPAGLLNRNIYVFRIGVTNPMETPSWNMWSISYNSETSRPFMGFTVWTFTQLSISSTNSGKSPNPQGGMIALTASPVTITFQPFNPIPYKPPYDPYGGLLRVTAPAGYEFVQQNG
;
A
#
# COMPACT_ATOMS: atom_id res chain seq x y z
N ASP A 1 -12.86 -1.62 -11.69
CA ASP A 1 -12.01 -2.35 -12.67
C ASP A 1 -10.55 -2.27 -12.19
N ALA A 2 -9.77 -3.35 -12.25
CA ALA A 2 -8.36 -3.34 -11.86
C ALA A 2 -7.50 -2.32 -12.65
N ASN A 3 -8.03 -1.78 -13.76
CA ASN A 3 -7.41 -0.71 -14.54
C ASN A 3 -7.60 0.71 -13.96
N GLU A 4 -8.62 0.96 -13.13
CA GLU A 4 -8.96 2.32 -12.63
C GLU A 4 -7.85 2.96 -11.81
N VAL A 5 -7.07 2.16 -11.09
CA VAL A 5 -5.93 2.60 -10.26
C VAL A 5 -4.77 3.21 -11.06
N PHE A 6 -4.74 3.06 -12.39
CA PHE A 6 -3.63 3.51 -13.23
C PHE A 6 -3.97 4.70 -14.14
N GLY A 7 -5.13 5.32 -13.94
CA GLY A 7 -5.55 6.52 -14.66
C GLY A 7 -6.05 6.24 -16.08
N ALA A 8 -6.28 7.32 -16.85
CA ALA A 8 -6.90 7.26 -18.18
C ALA A 8 -6.08 6.46 -19.22
N ASN A 9 -4.74 6.41 -19.08
CA ASN A 9 -3.83 5.83 -20.08
C ASN A 9 -3.74 4.29 -19.99
N THR A 10 -4.87 3.59 -20.05
CA THR A 10 -4.91 2.12 -20.05
C THR A 10 -5.48 1.56 -21.35
N GLY A 11 -4.94 0.44 -21.82
CA GLY A 11 -5.43 -0.26 -23.02
C GLY A 11 -5.15 0.50 -24.32
N SER A 12 -6.20 1.01 -24.96
CA SER A 12 -6.15 1.65 -26.29
C SER A 12 -5.45 3.01 -26.32
N GLN A 13 -5.13 3.57 -25.16
CA GLN A 13 -4.44 4.86 -25.01
C GLN A 13 -2.93 4.71 -24.76
N TRP A 14 -2.37 3.51 -24.93
CA TRP A 14 -0.93 3.32 -24.78
C TRP A 14 -0.15 4.02 -25.90
N PRO A 15 1.06 4.52 -25.61
CA PRO A 15 2.03 4.89 -26.63
C PRO A 15 2.21 3.79 -27.69
N ASN A 16 2.40 4.17 -28.95
CA ASN A 16 2.40 3.26 -30.10
C ASN A 16 3.53 2.21 -30.06
N GLU A 17 4.57 2.45 -29.25
CA GLU A 17 5.68 1.54 -29.02
C GLU A 17 5.31 0.31 -28.18
N TYR A 18 4.20 0.35 -27.43
CA TYR A 18 3.77 -0.76 -26.59
C TYR A 18 2.77 -1.65 -27.33
N ALA A 19 3.00 -2.95 -27.27
CA ALA A 19 2.11 -3.96 -27.82
C ALA A 19 1.19 -4.51 -26.74
N GLN A 20 -0.07 -4.73 -27.10
CA GLN A 20 -0.96 -5.55 -26.30
C GLN A 20 -0.50 -7.02 -26.34
N TRP A 21 -0.67 -7.72 -25.22
CA TRP A 21 -0.41 -9.15 -25.16
C TRP A 21 -1.40 -9.90 -26.07
N PRO A 22 -0.93 -10.79 -26.95
CA PRO A 22 -1.82 -11.76 -27.58
C PRO A 22 -2.53 -12.57 -26.48
N PRO A 23 -3.86 -12.74 -26.51
CA PRO A 23 -4.61 -13.34 -25.41
C PRO A 23 -4.07 -14.70 -24.95
N GLN A 24 -3.60 -15.52 -25.88
CA GLN A 24 -3.03 -16.85 -25.63
C GLN A 24 -1.63 -16.86 -25.00
N PHE A 25 -0.94 -15.71 -25.03
CA PHE A 25 0.42 -15.55 -24.49
C PHE A 25 0.48 -14.50 -23.37
N ALA A 26 -0.67 -14.03 -22.91
CA ALA A 26 -0.75 -13.11 -21.77
C ALA A 26 -0.24 -13.78 -20.49
N PRO A 27 0.28 -13.00 -19.52
CA PRO A 27 0.69 -13.53 -18.22
C PRO A 27 -0.42 -14.35 -17.56
N THR A 28 -0.11 -15.55 -17.10
CA THR A 28 -1.09 -16.49 -16.53
C THR A 28 -1.04 -16.59 -15.01
N ALA A 29 0.09 -16.20 -14.40
CA ALA A 29 0.25 -16.19 -12.95
C ALA A 29 1.26 -15.13 -12.50
N CYS A 30 1.10 -14.66 -11.27
CA CYS A 30 2.04 -13.79 -10.58
C CYS A 30 2.11 -14.25 -9.11
N LEU A 31 3.26 -14.77 -8.69
CA LEU A 31 3.46 -15.34 -7.35
C LEU A 31 4.62 -14.63 -6.65
N GLY A 32 4.41 -14.24 -5.39
CA GLY A 32 5.45 -13.63 -4.55
C GLY A 32 6.15 -14.67 -3.68
N TYR A 33 7.49 -14.65 -3.66
CA TYR A 33 8.32 -15.49 -2.81
C TYR A 33 9.39 -14.63 -2.12
N GLY A 34 9.11 -14.22 -0.88
CA GLY A 34 10.01 -13.33 -0.14
C GLY A 34 10.17 -11.98 -0.86
N ARG A 35 11.37 -11.74 -1.40
CA ARG A 35 11.70 -10.52 -2.16
C ARG A 35 11.51 -10.66 -3.68
N ASP A 36 11.15 -11.85 -4.14
CA ASP A 36 11.07 -12.16 -5.56
C ASP A 36 9.62 -12.23 -6.04
N ALA A 37 9.35 -11.71 -7.23
CA ALA A 37 8.06 -11.82 -7.90
C ALA A 37 8.22 -12.67 -9.17
N HIS A 38 7.54 -13.81 -9.22
CA HIS A 38 7.59 -14.75 -10.33
C HIS A 38 6.35 -14.60 -11.21
N ILE A 39 6.57 -14.27 -12.48
CA ILE A 39 5.52 -14.12 -13.48
C ILE A 39 5.61 -15.28 -14.46
N SER A 40 4.50 -15.99 -14.65
CA SER A 40 4.40 -17.07 -15.64
C SER A 40 3.83 -16.51 -16.94
N ILE A 41 4.59 -16.66 -18.03
CA ILE A 41 4.21 -16.20 -19.36
C ILE A 41 4.32 -17.41 -20.32
N PRO A 42 3.26 -17.76 -21.06
CA PRO A 42 3.33 -18.81 -22.07
C PRO A 42 4.33 -18.49 -23.19
N ALA A 43 4.95 -19.52 -23.76
CA ALA A 43 5.83 -19.35 -24.92
C ALA A 43 5.03 -18.91 -26.16
N GLY A 44 5.62 -18.02 -26.97
CA GLY A 44 4.99 -17.55 -28.23
C GLY A 44 4.97 -16.04 -28.45
N LEU A 45 5.69 -15.27 -27.62
CA LEU A 45 5.81 -13.82 -27.82
C LEU A 45 6.47 -13.49 -29.16
N LEU A 46 5.92 -12.49 -29.83
CA LEU A 46 6.43 -12.01 -31.10
C LEU A 46 7.69 -11.18 -30.85
N ASN A 47 8.69 -11.36 -31.72
CA ASN A 47 9.94 -10.63 -31.59
C ASN A 47 9.75 -9.11 -31.77
N ARG A 48 10.66 -8.32 -31.18
CA ARG A 48 10.73 -6.86 -31.32
C ARG A 48 9.49 -6.07 -30.84
N ASN A 49 8.63 -6.69 -30.05
CA ASN A 49 7.53 -6.01 -29.38
C ASN A 49 7.89 -5.68 -27.93
N ILE A 50 7.39 -4.53 -27.46
CA ILE A 50 7.53 -4.12 -26.07
C ILE A 50 6.21 -4.40 -25.37
N TYR A 51 6.19 -5.44 -24.55
CA TYR A 51 5.00 -5.83 -23.80
C TYR A 51 5.03 -5.24 -22.39
N VAL A 52 3.90 -4.68 -21.97
CA VAL A 52 3.73 -4.09 -20.64
C VAL A 52 2.95 -5.05 -19.75
N PHE A 53 3.49 -5.38 -18.59
CA PHE A 53 2.78 -6.14 -17.56
C PHE A 53 2.75 -5.35 -16.25
N ARG A 54 1.91 -5.80 -15.31
CA ARG A 54 1.79 -5.21 -13.98
C ARG A 54 2.13 -6.24 -12.94
N ILE A 55 2.82 -5.78 -11.89
CA ILE A 55 3.02 -6.56 -10.67
C ILE A 55 2.16 -5.97 -9.57
N GLY A 56 1.35 -6.81 -8.94
CA GLY A 56 0.69 -6.45 -7.69
C GLY A 56 1.70 -6.59 -6.56
N VAL A 57 1.83 -5.57 -5.71
CA VAL A 57 2.72 -5.60 -4.53
C VAL A 57 1.92 -5.31 -3.27
N THR A 58 2.30 -5.94 -2.17
CA THR A 58 1.79 -5.61 -0.83
C THR A 58 2.74 -4.61 -0.19
N ASN A 59 2.21 -3.52 0.36
CA ASN A 59 3.03 -2.49 1.00
C ASN A 59 3.82 -3.08 2.18
N PRO A 60 5.16 -2.95 2.20
CA PRO A 60 5.92 -3.25 3.41
C PRO A 60 5.63 -2.19 4.48
N MET A 61 5.90 -2.52 5.75
CA MET A 61 5.77 -1.55 6.86
C MET A 61 6.69 -0.34 6.68
N GLU A 62 7.88 -0.57 6.12
CA GLU A 62 8.87 0.45 5.84
C GLU A 62 9.47 0.20 4.44
N THR A 63 9.85 1.28 3.76
CA THR A 63 10.59 1.15 2.49
C THR A 63 12.01 0.65 2.78
N PRO A 64 12.49 -0.42 2.13
CA PRO A 64 13.86 -0.89 2.32
C PRO A 64 14.88 0.18 1.91
N SER A 65 16.02 0.24 2.61
CA SER A 65 17.13 1.12 2.23
C SER A 65 17.67 0.84 0.83
N TRP A 66 17.56 -0.41 0.38
CA TRP A 66 17.82 -0.85 -0.99
C TRP A 66 16.52 -1.22 -1.70
N ASN A 67 15.95 -0.26 -2.44
CA ASN A 67 14.72 -0.46 -3.23
C ASN A 67 15.05 -0.46 -4.73
N MET A 68 15.71 -1.51 -5.20
CA MET A 68 16.02 -1.73 -6.62
C MET A 68 15.49 -3.06 -7.11
N TRP A 69 15.04 -3.08 -8.36
CA TRP A 69 14.48 -4.25 -9.02
C TRP A 69 15.37 -4.67 -10.18
N SER A 70 15.41 -5.97 -10.46
CA SER A 70 16.01 -6.54 -11.66
C SER A 70 15.04 -7.53 -12.27
N ILE A 71 15.05 -7.65 -13.60
CA ILE A 71 14.26 -8.64 -14.31
C ILE A 71 15.20 -9.71 -14.84
N SER A 72 14.89 -10.96 -14.54
CA SER A 72 15.63 -12.12 -15.02
C SER A 72 14.75 -12.96 -15.94
N TYR A 73 15.27 -13.31 -17.12
CA TYR A 73 14.59 -14.15 -18.10
C TYR A 73 15.63 -14.94 -18.91
N ASN A 74 15.41 -16.25 -19.08
CA ASN A 74 16.25 -17.12 -19.91
C ASN A 74 17.77 -16.98 -19.66
N SER A 75 18.19 -17.00 -18.40
CA SER A 75 19.59 -16.81 -17.95
C SER A 75 20.19 -15.43 -18.23
N GLU A 76 19.38 -14.48 -18.71
CA GLU A 76 19.74 -13.07 -18.80
C GLU A 76 19.13 -12.32 -17.62
N THR A 77 19.80 -11.26 -17.18
CA THR A 77 19.32 -10.39 -16.10
C THR A 77 19.62 -8.94 -16.44
N SER A 78 18.62 -8.08 -16.26
CA SER A 78 18.79 -6.65 -16.48
C SER A 78 19.75 -6.04 -15.47
N ARG A 79 20.28 -4.85 -15.76
CA ARG A 79 20.83 -4.02 -14.69
C ARG A 79 19.73 -3.70 -13.67
N PRO A 80 20.06 -3.58 -12.38
CA PRO A 80 19.11 -3.07 -11.40
C PRO A 80 18.60 -1.69 -11.83
N PHE A 81 17.30 -1.48 -11.68
CA PHE A 81 16.64 -0.21 -11.88
C PHE A 81 15.91 0.21 -10.61
N MET A 82 15.69 1.51 -10.48
CA MET A 82 15.03 2.07 -9.30
C MET A 82 13.65 1.45 -9.14
N GLY A 83 13.39 0.92 -7.96
CA GLY A 83 12.04 0.57 -7.55
C GLY A 83 11.19 1.82 -7.39
N PHE A 84 9.91 1.59 -7.13
CA PHE A 84 9.01 2.65 -6.70
C PHE A 84 8.83 2.55 -5.19
N THR A 85 8.79 3.69 -4.52
CA THR A 85 8.31 3.74 -3.13
C THR A 85 6.85 3.34 -3.18
N VAL A 86 6.45 2.32 -2.43
CA VAL A 86 5.03 2.02 -2.26
C VAL A 86 4.52 2.90 -1.12
N TRP A 87 3.59 3.77 -1.46
CA TRP A 87 3.17 4.93 -0.70
C TRP A 87 2.50 4.52 0.62
N THR A 88 3.30 4.46 1.71
CA THR A 88 2.79 4.30 3.08
C THR A 88 2.33 5.65 3.63
N PHE A 89 1.99 5.68 4.92
CA PHE A 89 1.79 6.92 5.64
C PHE A 89 3.14 7.57 5.99
N THR A 90 3.29 8.85 5.70
CA THR A 90 4.39 9.68 6.19
C THR A 90 3.99 10.36 7.50
N GLN A 91 4.95 10.92 8.24
CA GLN A 91 4.70 11.64 9.49
C GLN A 91 3.92 10.85 10.55
N LEU A 92 4.18 9.53 10.65
CA LEU A 92 3.60 8.74 11.73
C LEU A 92 4.16 9.23 13.06
N SER A 93 3.32 9.83 13.89
CA SER A 93 3.68 10.20 15.26
C SER A 93 2.59 9.78 16.23
N ILE A 94 3.00 9.17 17.33
CA ILE A 94 2.13 8.85 18.44
C ILE A 94 2.64 9.63 19.65
N SER A 95 1.88 10.61 20.11
CA SER A 95 2.21 11.39 21.29
C SER A 95 1.12 11.22 22.34
N SER A 96 1.49 10.88 23.58
CA SER A 96 0.55 11.02 24.69
C SER A 96 0.39 12.50 25.01
N THR A 97 -0.84 12.94 25.24
CA THR A 97 -1.09 14.33 25.66
C THR A 97 -0.93 14.48 27.18
N ASN A 98 -0.89 13.37 27.92
CA ASN A 98 -0.65 13.32 29.37
C ASN A 98 -0.02 11.97 29.74
N SER A 99 0.90 11.94 30.71
CA SER A 99 1.44 10.71 31.32
C SER A 99 1.01 10.53 32.78
N GLY A 100 0.17 11.44 33.29
CA GLY A 100 -0.38 11.43 34.63
C GLY A 100 -1.30 10.23 34.86
N LYS A 101 -0.96 9.44 35.86
CA LYS A 101 -1.76 8.29 36.33
C LYS A 101 -2.51 8.68 37.59
N SER A 102 -3.81 8.37 37.68
CA SER A 102 -4.54 8.51 38.93
C SER A 102 -4.02 7.51 39.97
N PRO A 103 -3.88 7.88 41.25
CA PRO A 103 -3.62 6.93 42.31
C PRO A 103 -4.70 5.83 42.31
N ASN A 104 -4.30 4.58 42.58
CA ASN A 104 -5.22 3.45 42.66
C ASN A 104 -6.33 3.78 43.68
N PRO A 105 -7.63 3.70 43.33
CA PRO A 105 -8.71 4.10 44.23
C PRO A 105 -8.97 3.00 45.26
N GLN A 106 -8.06 2.85 46.22
CA GLN A 106 -8.35 2.13 47.46
C GLN A 106 -9.15 3.06 48.37
N GLY A 107 -10.44 3.25 48.07
CA GLY A 107 -11.42 3.80 49.01
C GLY A 107 -12.02 5.18 48.72
N GLY A 108 -11.92 5.74 47.51
CA GLY A 108 -12.59 7.00 47.17
C GLY A 108 -12.94 7.13 45.69
N MET A 109 -14.03 7.86 45.38
CA MET A 109 -14.42 8.22 44.01
C MET A 109 -13.41 9.22 43.43
N ILE A 110 -12.25 8.74 42.98
CA ILE A 110 -11.30 9.54 42.21
C ILE A 110 -11.67 9.35 40.73
N ALA A 111 -11.97 10.46 40.05
CA ALA A 111 -12.16 10.43 38.61
C ALA A 111 -10.86 9.94 37.93
N LEU A 112 -10.97 8.93 37.06
CA LEU A 112 -9.83 8.42 36.31
C LEU A 112 -9.28 9.52 35.40
N THR A 113 -7.97 9.69 35.42
CA THR A 113 -7.24 10.62 34.55
C THR A 113 -7.24 9.99 33.16
N ALA A 114 -7.96 10.60 32.22
CA ALA A 114 -7.85 10.23 30.82
C ALA A 114 -6.41 10.43 30.35
N SER A 115 -5.87 9.45 29.62
CA SER A 115 -4.58 9.52 28.97
C SER A 115 -4.79 9.45 27.45
N PRO A 116 -5.14 10.59 26.81
CA PRO A 116 -5.37 10.62 25.38
C PRO A 116 -4.06 10.36 24.63
N VAL A 117 -4.20 9.68 23.49
CA VAL A 117 -3.12 9.44 22.55
C VAL A 117 -3.51 10.07 21.22
N THR A 118 -2.65 10.95 20.71
CA THR A 118 -2.81 11.52 19.37
C THR A 118 -2.02 10.68 18.38
N ILE A 119 -2.70 10.21 17.33
CA ILE A 119 -2.08 9.51 16.21
C ILE A 119 -2.14 10.46 15.01
N THR A 120 -0.97 10.89 14.54
CA THR A 120 -0.84 11.71 13.32
C THR A 120 -0.22 10.85 12.24
N PHE A 121 -0.76 10.93 11.02
CA PHE A 121 -0.21 10.29 9.84
C PHE A 121 -0.70 11.04 8.60
N GLN A 122 0.11 11.04 7.54
CA GLN A 122 -0.24 11.64 6.25
C GLN A 122 -0.17 10.58 5.15
N PRO A 123 -1.30 10.24 4.50
CA PRO A 123 -1.26 9.34 3.35
C PRO A 123 -0.51 10.02 2.22
N PHE A 124 0.37 9.28 1.54
CA PHE A 124 1.12 9.84 0.41
C PHE A 124 0.15 10.04 -0.78
N ASN A 125 -0.76 9.10 -1.06
CA ASN A 125 -1.80 9.32 -2.05
C ASN A 125 -2.94 10.13 -1.43
N PRO A 126 -3.52 11.12 -2.13
CA PRO A 126 -4.77 11.73 -1.71
C PRO A 126 -5.81 10.62 -1.55
N ILE A 127 -6.41 10.53 -0.37
CA ILE A 127 -7.55 9.64 -0.15
C ILE A 127 -8.75 10.31 -0.82
N PRO A 128 -9.34 9.72 -1.88
CA PRO A 128 -10.49 10.31 -2.53
C PRO A 128 -11.62 10.46 -1.50
N TYR A 129 -12.21 11.65 -1.45
CA TYR A 129 -13.42 11.88 -0.68
C TYR A 129 -14.54 11.09 -1.35
N LYS A 130 -14.91 9.95 -0.75
CA LYS A 130 -16.08 9.13 -1.10
C LYS A 130 -16.19 8.81 -2.61
N PRO A 131 -15.53 7.75 -3.09
CA PRO A 131 -15.67 7.30 -4.48
C PRO A 131 -17.15 7.07 -4.84
N PRO A 132 -17.56 7.22 -6.12
CA PRO A 132 -18.96 7.02 -6.53
C PRO A 132 -19.55 5.65 -6.17
N TYR A 133 -18.70 4.66 -5.95
CA TYR A 133 -19.07 3.26 -5.67
C TYR A 133 -18.76 2.81 -4.24
N ASP A 134 -18.19 3.68 -3.40
CA ASP A 134 -17.91 3.37 -2.00
C ASP A 134 -18.50 4.47 -1.11
N PRO A 135 -19.49 4.16 -0.25
CA PRO A 135 -20.07 5.15 0.65
C PRO A 135 -19.06 5.69 1.66
N TYR A 136 -17.93 4.99 1.85
CA TYR A 136 -16.85 5.36 2.75
C TYR A 136 -15.63 5.81 1.92
N GLY A 137 -14.98 6.90 2.32
CA GLY A 137 -13.66 7.26 1.79
C GLY A 137 -12.58 6.31 2.32
N GLY A 138 -11.39 6.83 2.62
CA GLY A 138 -10.39 6.04 3.34
C GLY A 138 -10.87 5.66 4.75
N LEU A 139 -10.68 4.39 5.10
CA LEU A 139 -11.00 3.84 6.42
C LEU A 139 -9.72 3.69 7.25
N LEU A 140 -9.74 4.21 8.48
CA LEU A 140 -8.69 3.96 9.48
C LEU A 140 -9.22 2.94 10.50
N ARG A 141 -8.54 1.79 10.63
CA ARG A 141 -8.81 0.82 11.69
C ARG A 141 -7.82 1.01 12.81
N VAL A 142 -8.32 1.30 14.02
CA VAL A 142 -7.51 1.38 15.24
C VAL A 142 -8.02 0.32 16.21
N THR A 143 -7.10 -0.44 16.82
CA THR A 143 -7.42 -1.44 17.85
C THR A 143 -6.81 -0.98 19.17
N ALA A 144 -7.65 -0.71 20.16
CA ALA A 144 -7.23 -0.37 21.50
C ALA A 144 -6.93 -1.65 22.33
N PRO A 145 -5.93 -1.63 23.22
CA PRO A 145 -5.74 -2.69 24.22
C PRO A 145 -6.94 -2.80 25.17
N ALA A 146 -7.08 -3.93 25.86
CA ALA A 146 -8.12 -4.11 26.87
C ALA A 146 -8.05 -2.99 27.94
N GLY A 147 -9.21 -2.38 28.26
CA GLY A 147 -9.33 -1.27 29.22
C GLY A 147 -9.21 0.14 28.63
N TYR A 148 -9.03 0.26 27.31
CA TYR A 148 -9.07 1.54 26.60
C TYR A 148 -10.37 1.67 25.80
N GLU A 149 -10.89 2.89 25.71
CA GLU A 149 -12.08 3.23 24.92
C GLU A 149 -11.78 4.31 23.88
N PHE A 150 -12.48 4.25 22.74
CA PHE A 150 -12.42 5.32 21.74
C PHE A 150 -13.46 6.37 22.08
N VAL A 151 -13.00 7.51 22.58
CA VAL A 151 -13.83 8.69 22.82
C VAL A 151 -13.65 9.66 21.66
N GLN A 152 -14.71 9.90 20.88
CA GLN A 152 -14.73 10.98 19.90
C GLN A 152 -14.80 12.31 20.65
N GLN A 153 -13.72 13.08 20.64
CA GLN A 153 -13.75 14.50 21.01
C GLN A 153 -13.83 15.31 19.73
N ASN A 154 -14.98 15.96 19.50
CA ASN A 154 -15.07 17.02 18.50
C ASN A 154 -14.31 18.22 19.06
N GLY A 155 -13.22 18.59 18.40
CA GLY A 155 -12.55 19.88 18.58
C GLY A 155 -13.26 20.98 17.81
#